data_AF-A0A380TA97-F1
#
_entry.id   AF-A0A380TA97-F1
#
_cell.length_a   1.000
_cell.length_b   1.000
_cell.length_c   1.000
_cell.angle_alpha   90.00
_cell.angle_beta   90.00
_cell.angle_gamma   90.00
#
_symmetry.space_group_name_H-M   'P 1'
#
loop_
_entity.id
_entity.type
_entity.pdbx_description
1 polymer ?
#
loop_
_entity_poly.entity_id
_entity_poly.type
_entity_poly.pdbx_seq_one_letter_code
_entity_poly.pdbx_strand_id
1 'polypeptide(L)'
;MIGNYIHHNDCTGLWIDIDNIDMKIERNIIEYNAGNGIQYEISYRGSIIDNVVRYNTDNKKGWLWNSQILIQNSQDIEVRGNTVIVPETGGNAIGLIEQERGSGLFGEYIVKNVLVHDNKVAFTSPLGMVGAGEDSGDRAIFTRERGNVFSDNTYYASDRDAPHWSWDDQDLSLSTLIHLYGQESGSVFVDTLAY
;
A
#
# COMPACT_ATOMS: atom_id res chain seq x y z
N MET A 1 9.39 -14.71 -4.43
CA MET A 1 10.57 -13.84 -4.61
C MET A 1 11.14 -13.50 -3.24
N ILE A 2 12.30 -14.06 -2.89
CA ILE A 2 12.90 -13.89 -1.56
C ILE A 2 14.33 -13.38 -1.69
N GLY A 3 14.70 -12.35 -0.93
CA GLY A 3 16.10 -11.94 -0.77
C GLY A 3 16.74 -11.27 -2.00
N ASN A 4 15.96 -10.55 -2.81
CA ASN A 4 16.45 -9.89 -4.02
C ASN A 4 16.70 -8.39 -3.79
N TYR A 5 17.53 -7.81 -4.66
CA TYR A 5 17.73 -6.37 -4.76
C TYR A 5 17.23 -5.89 -6.13
N ILE A 6 16.15 -5.11 -6.15
CA ILE A 6 15.46 -4.65 -7.35
C ILE A 6 15.49 -3.13 -7.36
N HIS A 7 16.27 -2.54 -8.26
CA HIS A 7 16.55 -1.12 -8.19
C HIS A 7 16.76 -0.45 -9.54
N HIS A 8 16.45 0.85 -9.59
CA HIS A 8 16.76 1.71 -10.75
C HIS A 8 16.16 1.23 -12.08
N ASN A 9 14.97 0.63 -12.05
CA ASN A 9 14.21 0.36 -13.25
C ASN A 9 13.45 1.62 -13.71
N ASP A 10 13.34 1.82 -15.02
CA ASP A 10 12.55 2.90 -15.62
C ASP A 10 11.02 2.65 -15.57
N CYS A 11 10.58 1.71 -14.73
CA CYS A 11 9.18 1.30 -14.55
C CYS A 11 8.95 0.78 -13.12
N THR A 12 7.84 0.07 -12.88
CA THR A 12 7.56 -0.64 -11.62
C THR A 12 8.68 -1.63 -11.28
N GLY A 13 9.09 -1.69 -10.01
CA GLY A 13 10.16 -2.59 -9.56
C GLY A 13 9.78 -4.07 -9.69
N LEU A 14 8.68 -4.47 -9.04
CA LEU A 14 8.14 -5.83 -9.11
C LEU A 14 6.63 -5.78 -9.40
N TRP A 15 6.21 -6.42 -10.47
CA TRP A 15 4.81 -6.46 -10.89
C TRP A 15 4.33 -7.91 -10.98
N ILE A 16 3.33 -8.24 -10.16
CA ILE A 16 2.60 -9.51 -10.20
C ILE A 16 1.28 -9.21 -10.89
N ASP A 17 1.07 -9.79 -12.07
CA ASP A 17 -0.06 -9.42 -12.93
C ASP A 17 -0.76 -10.67 -13.47
N ILE A 18 -2.09 -10.66 -13.36
CA ILE A 18 -3.05 -11.65 -13.87
C ILE A 18 -2.96 -13.02 -13.20
N ASP A 19 -4.00 -13.35 -12.43
CA ASP A 19 -4.31 -14.71 -11.97
C ASP A 19 -3.16 -15.41 -11.23
N ASN A 20 -2.26 -14.63 -10.62
CA ASN A 20 -1.25 -15.20 -9.75
C ASN A 20 -1.89 -15.58 -8.42
N ILE A 21 -1.44 -16.68 -7.83
CA ILE A 21 -1.91 -17.17 -6.54
C ILE A 21 -0.75 -17.73 -5.74
N ASP A 22 -0.84 -17.60 -4.42
CA ASP A 22 0.15 -18.06 -3.44
C ASP A 22 1.55 -17.43 -3.61
N MET A 23 1.59 -16.19 -4.10
CA MET A 23 2.83 -15.46 -4.27
C MET A 23 3.38 -14.98 -2.92
N LYS A 24 4.66 -15.28 -2.68
CA LYS A 24 5.40 -14.82 -1.50
C LYS A 24 6.51 -13.87 -1.90
N ILE A 25 6.42 -12.61 -1.48
CA ILE A 25 7.41 -11.55 -1.69
C ILE A 25 8.00 -11.19 -0.34
N GLU A 26 9.21 -11.65 -0.07
CA GLU A 26 9.78 -11.58 1.29
C GLU A 26 11.22 -11.10 1.30
N ARG A 27 11.57 -10.23 2.26
CA ARG A 27 12.97 -9.85 2.55
C ARG A 27 13.72 -9.32 1.31
N ASN A 28 13.03 -8.61 0.42
CA ASN A 28 13.64 -7.93 -0.72
C ASN A 28 13.97 -6.47 -0.37
N ILE A 29 14.93 -5.89 -1.08
CA ILE A 29 15.18 -4.45 -1.11
C ILE A 29 14.73 -3.94 -2.48
N ILE A 30 13.78 -3.02 -2.51
CA ILE A 30 13.15 -2.51 -3.73
C ILE A 30 13.17 -0.99 -3.71
N GLU A 31 14.02 -0.37 -4.53
CA GLU A 31 14.26 1.07 -4.43
C GLU A 31 14.61 1.79 -5.72
N TYR A 32 14.33 3.10 -5.77
CA TYR A 32 14.68 3.99 -6.88
C TYR A 32 14.14 3.54 -8.24
N ASN A 33 13.03 2.80 -8.26
CA ASN A 33 12.32 2.49 -9.50
C ASN A 33 11.40 3.67 -9.88
N ALA A 34 11.22 3.91 -11.18
CA ALA A 34 10.43 5.04 -11.66
C ALA A 34 8.91 4.84 -11.51
N GLY A 35 8.43 3.64 -11.18
CA GLY A 35 7.01 3.35 -10.94
C GLY A 35 6.72 2.96 -9.49
N ASN A 36 5.74 2.07 -9.32
CA ASN A 36 5.48 1.44 -8.02
C ASN A 36 6.71 0.62 -7.59
N GLY A 37 6.93 0.46 -6.29
CA GLY A 37 7.93 -0.48 -5.79
C GLY A 37 7.51 -1.92 -6.07
N ILE A 38 6.40 -2.32 -5.43
CA ILE A 38 5.69 -3.57 -5.67
C ILE A 38 4.29 -3.25 -6.17
N GLN A 39 3.84 -3.89 -7.23
CA GLN A 39 2.47 -3.86 -7.72
C GLN A 39 1.92 -5.28 -7.78
N TYR A 40 0.85 -5.53 -7.01
CA TYR A 40 0.12 -6.79 -7.01
C TYR A 40 -1.23 -6.53 -7.67
N GLU A 41 -1.36 -6.91 -8.94
CA GLU A 41 -2.48 -6.53 -9.80
C GLU A 41 -3.29 -7.76 -10.23
N ILE A 42 -4.63 -7.61 -10.20
CA ILE A 42 -5.61 -8.57 -10.72
C ILE A 42 -5.23 -10.03 -10.44
N SER A 43 -4.86 -10.26 -9.19
CA SER A 43 -4.29 -11.51 -8.70
C SER A 43 -4.87 -11.82 -7.31
N TYR A 44 -4.52 -12.97 -6.77
CA TYR A 44 -5.14 -13.53 -5.58
C TYR A 44 -4.09 -14.01 -4.59
N ARG A 45 -4.50 -14.17 -3.33
CA ARG A 45 -3.81 -14.86 -2.24
C ARG A 45 -2.29 -14.74 -2.25
N GLY A 46 -1.75 -13.94 -1.35
CA GLY A 46 -0.32 -13.67 -1.35
C GLY A 46 0.15 -13.04 -0.06
N SER A 47 1.46 -12.91 0.04
CA SER A 47 2.09 -12.27 1.20
C SER A 47 3.28 -11.40 0.78
N ILE A 48 3.32 -10.20 1.32
CA ILE A 48 4.38 -9.20 1.15
C ILE A 48 4.95 -8.92 2.54
N ILE A 49 6.07 -9.57 2.86
CA ILE A 49 6.57 -9.69 4.24
C ILE A 49 8.01 -9.18 4.37
N ASP A 50 8.27 -8.34 5.37
CA ASP A 50 9.63 -7.94 5.79
C ASP A 50 10.51 -7.39 4.65
N ASN A 51 9.90 -6.72 3.66
CA ASN A 51 10.64 -6.06 2.58
C ASN A 51 11.03 -4.63 2.99
N VAL A 52 12.11 -4.12 2.40
CA VAL A 52 12.43 -2.69 2.42
C VAL A 52 12.03 -2.13 1.06
N VAL A 53 11.02 -1.26 1.04
CA VAL A 53 10.50 -0.66 -0.20
C VAL A 53 10.52 0.86 -0.08
N ARG A 54 11.40 1.51 -0.82
CA ARG A 54 11.69 2.94 -0.61
C ARG A 54 12.02 3.69 -1.89
N TYR A 55 11.66 4.97 -1.91
CA TYR A 55 12.13 5.89 -2.96
C TYR A 55 11.71 5.49 -4.38
N ASN A 56 10.63 4.72 -4.54
CA ASN A 56 10.07 4.35 -5.84
C ASN A 56 9.00 5.36 -6.22
N THR A 57 9.20 6.12 -7.30
CA THR A 57 8.28 7.14 -7.81
C THR A 57 8.87 7.81 -9.06
N ASP A 58 8.04 8.27 -10.00
CA ASP A 58 8.43 9.21 -11.06
C ASP A 58 8.13 10.68 -10.69
N ASN A 59 7.80 10.94 -9.43
CA ASN A 59 7.39 12.25 -8.88
C ASN A 59 6.12 12.83 -9.51
N LYS A 60 5.39 12.06 -10.32
CA LYS A 60 4.10 12.51 -10.83
C LYS A 60 3.05 12.32 -9.74
N LYS A 61 2.20 13.34 -9.58
CA LYS A 61 1.01 13.25 -8.74
C LYS A 61 0.06 12.23 -9.37
N GLY A 62 -0.01 11.05 -8.75
CA GLY A 62 -1.07 10.08 -8.97
C GLY A 62 -2.04 10.11 -7.79
N TRP A 63 -3.13 9.36 -7.89
CA TRP A 63 -4.02 9.04 -6.79
C TRP A 63 -3.28 8.19 -5.73
N LEU A 64 -3.47 6.88 -5.70
CA LEU A 64 -2.62 5.94 -4.96
C LEU A 64 -1.59 5.23 -5.85
N TRP A 65 -1.45 5.68 -7.11
CA TRP A 65 -0.36 5.26 -8.01
C TRP A 65 1.01 5.73 -7.50
N ASN A 66 2.10 5.14 -8.00
CA ASN A 66 3.45 5.37 -7.48
C ASN A 66 3.57 5.06 -5.98
N SER A 67 2.85 4.03 -5.53
CA SER A 67 2.98 3.50 -4.18
C SER A 67 4.26 2.68 -4.06
N GLN A 68 4.87 2.72 -2.87
CA GLN A 68 5.92 1.76 -2.55
C GLN A 68 5.34 0.33 -2.64
N ILE A 69 4.14 0.11 -2.12
CA ILE A 69 3.40 -1.15 -2.27
C ILE A 69 1.98 -0.84 -2.74
N LEU A 70 1.63 -1.29 -3.94
CA LEU A 70 0.27 -1.15 -4.49
C LEU A 70 -0.39 -2.52 -4.58
N ILE A 71 -1.56 -2.66 -3.95
CA ILE A 71 -2.48 -3.77 -4.21
C ILE A 71 -3.60 -3.24 -5.07
N GLN A 72 -3.71 -3.76 -6.28
CA GLN A 72 -4.69 -3.29 -7.26
C GLN A 72 -5.59 -4.45 -7.65
N ASN A 73 -6.90 -4.30 -7.42
CA ASN A 73 -7.91 -5.28 -7.84
C ASN A 73 -7.58 -6.73 -7.43
N SER A 74 -7.00 -6.90 -6.23
CA SER A 74 -6.47 -8.17 -5.76
C SER A 74 -6.95 -8.48 -4.35
N GLN A 75 -7.10 -9.77 -4.05
CA GLN A 75 -7.73 -10.23 -2.82
C GLN A 75 -6.95 -11.28 -2.04
N ASP A 76 -7.23 -11.37 -0.74
CA ASP A 76 -6.63 -12.30 0.23
C ASP A 76 -5.11 -12.09 0.40
N ILE A 77 -4.68 -10.83 0.49
CA ILE A 77 -3.25 -10.46 0.58
C ILE A 77 -2.88 -10.00 1.98
N GLU A 78 -1.79 -10.54 2.52
CA GLU A 78 -1.17 -10.08 3.77
C GLU A 78 0.05 -9.18 3.45
N VAL A 79 0.04 -7.94 3.94
CA VAL A 79 1.14 -6.96 3.79
C VAL A 79 1.63 -6.60 5.19
N ARG A 80 2.75 -7.20 5.62
CA ARG A 80 3.21 -7.03 7.01
C ARG A 80 4.71 -6.95 7.23
N GLY A 81 5.11 -6.29 8.31
CA GLY A 81 6.52 -6.18 8.72
C GLY A 81 7.41 -5.41 7.74
N ASN A 82 6.84 -4.80 6.70
CA ASN A 82 7.62 -4.10 5.69
C ASN A 82 8.10 -2.75 6.24
N THR A 83 9.26 -2.31 5.77
CA THR A 83 9.74 -0.95 5.96
C THR A 83 9.52 -0.17 4.67
N VAL A 84 8.65 0.81 4.73
CA VAL A 84 8.16 1.61 3.60
C VAL A 84 8.60 3.06 3.77
N ILE A 85 9.28 3.63 2.78
CA ILE A 85 9.74 5.03 2.85
C ILE A 85 9.30 5.78 1.59
N VAL A 86 8.44 6.76 1.78
CA VAL A 86 8.05 7.72 0.74
C VAL A 86 9.11 8.82 0.69
N PRO A 87 9.75 9.09 -0.46
CA PRO A 87 10.76 10.15 -0.59
C PRO A 87 10.13 11.54 -0.47
N GLU A 88 10.97 12.55 -0.19
CA GLU A 88 10.53 13.94 -0.08
C GLU A 88 9.84 14.46 -1.34
N THR A 89 10.21 13.90 -2.50
CA THR A 89 9.71 14.27 -3.82
C THR A 89 8.30 13.76 -4.12
N GLY A 90 7.72 12.93 -3.25
CA GLY A 90 6.36 12.41 -3.37
C GLY A 90 6.27 10.92 -3.73
N GLY A 91 5.13 10.50 -4.25
CA GLY A 91 4.75 9.08 -4.32
C GLY A 91 3.90 8.69 -3.11
N ASN A 92 3.54 7.41 -2.99
CA ASN A 92 2.64 6.91 -1.95
C ASN A 92 3.29 5.77 -1.17
N ALA A 93 2.76 5.48 0.01
CA ALA A 93 3.23 4.40 0.87
C ALA A 93 2.61 3.06 0.44
N ILE A 94 1.56 2.62 1.14
CA ILE A 94 0.82 1.39 0.84
C ILE A 94 -0.58 1.78 0.37
N GLY A 95 -0.89 1.46 -0.89
CA GLY A 95 -2.16 1.81 -1.52
C GLY A 95 -2.98 0.57 -1.88
N LEU A 96 -4.29 0.67 -1.72
CA LEU A 96 -5.27 -0.24 -2.28
C LEU A 96 -6.09 0.49 -3.35
N ILE A 97 -6.15 -0.04 -4.57
CA ILE A 97 -6.95 0.54 -5.66
C ILE A 97 -7.91 -0.52 -6.20
N GLU A 98 -9.20 -0.20 -6.25
CA GLU A 98 -10.21 -0.97 -6.98
C GLU A 98 -10.72 -0.18 -8.18
N GLN A 99 -10.67 -0.82 -9.35
CA GLN A 99 -11.26 -0.29 -10.59
C GLN A 99 -12.07 -1.38 -11.30
N GLU A 100 -12.83 -1.02 -12.33
CA GLU A 100 -13.45 -2.02 -13.20
C GLU A 100 -12.38 -2.82 -13.97
N ARG A 101 -12.27 -4.11 -13.62
CA ARG A 101 -11.31 -5.05 -14.24
C ARG A 101 -11.93 -6.38 -14.66
N GLY A 102 -13.19 -6.65 -14.29
CA GLY A 102 -13.89 -7.89 -14.63
C GLY A 102 -13.49 -9.05 -13.70
N SER A 103 -13.24 -10.22 -14.28
CA SER A 103 -12.96 -11.44 -13.53
C SER A 103 -11.86 -12.28 -14.18
N GLY A 104 -11.17 -13.05 -13.34
CA GLY A 104 -10.12 -13.98 -13.69
C GLY A 104 -10.49 -15.44 -13.42
N LEU A 105 -9.48 -16.30 -13.44
CA LEU A 105 -9.62 -17.73 -13.18
C LEU A 105 -10.14 -18.04 -11.77
N PHE A 106 -9.94 -17.15 -10.81
CA PHE A 106 -10.23 -17.39 -9.39
C PHE A 106 -11.31 -16.49 -8.79
N GLY A 107 -12.02 -15.72 -9.63
CA GLY A 107 -13.14 -14.88 -9.21
C GLY A 107 -13.06 -13.47 -9.79
N GLU A 108 -13.83 -12.55 -9.23
CA GLU A 108 -13.78 -11.14 -9.61
C GLU A 108 -12.44 -10.50 -9.22
N TYR A 109 -12.03 -9.51 -10.00
CA TYR A 109 -10.84 -8.70 -9.73
C TYR A 109 -11.21 -7.50 -8.85
N ILE A 110 -11.33 -7.78 -7.56
CA ILE A 110 -11.74 -6.82 -6.52
C ILE A 110 -10.70 -6.77 -5.40
N VAL A 111 -10.65 -5.65 -4.68
CA VAL A 111 -9.83 -5.50 -3.48
C VAL A 111 -10.61 -6.01 -2.27
N LYS A 112 -10.23 -7.19 -1.79
CA LYS A 112 -10.94 -7.87 -0.70
C LYS A 112 -9.98 -8.59 0.24
N ASN A 113 -10.28 -8.58 1.53
CA ASN A 113 -9.50 -9.29 2.55
C ASN A 113 -8.00 -8.94 2.51
N VAL A 114 -7.67 -7.66 2.27
CA VAL A 114 -6.29 -7.19 2.31
C VAL A 114 -5.96 -6.72 3.73
N LEU A 115 -4.97 -7.36 4.35
CA LEU A 115 -4.53 -7.05 5.70
C LEU A 115 -3.19 -6.33 5.66
N VAL A 116 -3.15 -5.07 6.08
CA VAL A 116 -1.96 -4.21 6.09
C VAL A 116 -1.57 -3.90 7.53
N HIS A 117 -0.63 -4.65 8.10
CA HIS A 117 -0.34 -4.53 9.52
C HIS A 117 1.13 -4.70 9.91
N ASP A 118 1.51 -4.20 11.08
CA ASP A 118 2.88 -4.27 11.60
C ASP A 118 3.94 -3.66 10.65
N ASN A 119 3.54 -2.77 9.74
CA ASN A 119 4.48 -2.11 8.83
C ASN A 119 5.07 -0.86 9.48
N LYS A 120 6.32 -0.56 9.12
CA LYS A 120 7.00 0.69 9.45
C LYS A 120 6.93 1.62 8.25
N VAL A 121 6.19 2.72 8.35
CA VAL A 121 5.95 3.64 7.23
C VAL A 121 6.53 5.02 7.55
N ALA A 122 7.32 5.55 6.62
CA ALA A 122 7.94 6.87 6.73
C ALA A 122 7.42 7.81 5.63
N PHE A 123 6.86 8.95 6.03
CA PHE A 123 6.63 10.10 5.17
C PHE A 123 7.68 11.16 5.46
N THR A 124 8.65 11.34 4.55
CA THR A 124 9.77 12.28 4.76
C THR A 124 9.43 13.72 4.36
N SER A 125 8.24 13.97 3.83
CA SER A 125 7.65 15.30 3.62
C SER A 125 6.13 15.21 3.89
N PRO A 126 5.38 16.33 3.89
CA PRO A 126 3.92 16.32 3.95
C PRO A 126 3.22 15.71 2.71
N LEU A 127 3.98 15.13 1.78
CA LEU A 127 3.46 14.48 0.58
C LEU A 127 3.27 12.98 0.79
N GLY A 128 2.41 12.42 -0.05
CA GLY A 128 2.17 10.99 -0.18
C GLY A 128 1.06 10.48 0.73
N MET A 129 0.51 9.34 0.35
CA MET A 129 -0.69 8.79 0.96
C MET A 129 -0.52 7.31 1.30
N VAL A 130 -1.33 6.84 2.24
CA VAL A 130 -1.58 5.44 2.57
C VAL A 130 -3.09 5.23 2.63
N GLY A 131 -3.59 4.06 2.25
CA GLY A 131 -4.99 3.71 2.39
C GLY A 131 -5.60 3.12 1.13
N ALA A 132 -6.87 3.43 0.86
CA ALA A 132 -7.64 2.79 -0.18
C ALA A 132 -8.44 3.78 -1.04
N GLY A 133 -8.77 3.38 -2.26
CA GLY A 133 -9.60 4.15 -3.16
C GLY A 133 -10.27 3.29 -4.24
N GLU A 134 -11.44 3.72 -4.71
CA GLU A 134 -12.16 3.11 -5.84
C GLU A 134 -12.60 4.14 -6.89
N ASP A 135 -12.64 3.71 -8.15
CA ASP A 135 -13.35 4.39 -9.24
C ASP A 135 -14.27 3.44 -10.03
N SER A 136 -14.59 2.27 -9.44
CA SER A 136 -15.56 1.31 -9.96
C SER A 136 -17.01 1.77 -9.74
N GLY A 137 -17.24 2.65 -8.77
CA GLY A 137 -18.55 3.03 -8.28
C GLY A 137 -19.10 2.08 -7.20
N ASP A 138 -18.34 1.05 -6.82
CA ASP A 138 -18.65 0.17 -5.69
C ASP A 138 -17.85 0.57 -4.45
N ARG A 139 -18.54 1.20 -3.49
CA ARG A 139 -17.93 1.63 -2.22
C ARG A 139 -17.58 0.49 -1.27
N ALA A 140 -17.87 -0.76 -1.61
CA ALA A 140 -17.61 -1.88 -0.74
C ALA A 140 -16.13 -2.03 -0.40
N ILE A 141 -15.17 -1.52 -1.18
CA ILE A 141 -13.73 -1.49 -0.80
C ILE A 141 -13.51 -0.95 0.63
N PHE A 142 -14.32 0.00 1.08
CA PHE A 142 -14.20 0.69 2.37
C PHE A 142 -14.96 0.03 3.52
N THR A 143 -15.76 -0.99 3.25
CA THR A 143 -16.65 -1.58 4.26
C THR A 143 -16.00 -2.72 5.02
N ARG A 144 -16.53 -2.99 6.22
CA ARG A 144 -16.07 -4.10 7.06
C ARG A 144 -16.28 -5.46 6.39
N GLU A 145 -17.35 -5.61 5.62
CA GLU A 145 -17.70 -6.85 4.92
C GLU A 145 -16.70 -7.20 3.83
N ARG A 146 -16.05 -6.20 3.23
CA ARG A 146 -14.97 -6.42 2.26
C ARG A 146 -13.66 -6.85 2.92
N GLY A 147 -13.48 -6.58 4.21
CA GLY A 147 -12.39 -7.14 5.00
C GLY A 147 -11.01 -6.52 4.75
N ASN A 148 -10.95 -5.33 4.13
CA ASN A 148 -9.71 -4.57 3.99
C ASN A 148 -9.41 -3.82 5.29
N VAL A 149 -8.27 -4.11 5.90
CA VAL A 149 -7.93 -3.60 7.24
C VAL A 149 -6.48 -3.16 7.29
N PHE A 150 -6.26 -1.95 7.79
CA PHE A 150 -4.97 -1.45 8.24
C PHE A 150 -4.95 -1.49 9.78
N SER A 151 -3.88 -2.01 10.40
CA SER A 151 -3.76 -2.03 11.88
C SER A 151 -2.31 -2.12 12.34
N ASP A 152 -2.02 -1.72 13.58
CA ASP A 152 -0.72 -1.94 14.23
C ASP A 152 0.50 -1.44 13.44
N ASN A 153 0.31 -0.47 12.54
CA ASN A 153 1.38 0.12 11.76
C ASN A 153 2.10 1.21 12.57
N THR A 154 3.40 1.32 12.37
CA THR A 154 4.22 2.36 13.00
C THR A 154 4.57 3.43 11.98
N TYR A 155 4.18 4.67 12.27
CA TYR A 155 4.35 5.80 11.38
C TYR A 155 5.43 6.76 11.88
N TYR A 156 6.34 7.14 10.99
CA TYR A 156 7.07 8.40 11.09
C TYR A 156 6.52 9.34 10.03
N ALA A 157 6.14 10.55 10.44
CA ALA A 157 5.74 11.61 9.54
C ALA A 157 6.47 12.89 9.93
N SER A 158 7.07 13.56 8.94
CA SER A 158 7.70 14.88 9.12
C SER A 158 6.71 15.95 9.61
N ASP A 159 5.43 15.78 9.27
CA ASP A 159 4.28 16.53 9.77
C ASP A 159 3.19 15.52 10.18
N ARG A 160 2.87 15.44 11.48
CA ARG A 160 1.88 14.49 12.00
C ARG A 160 0.43 14.93 11.76
N ASP A 161 0.24 16.21 11.43
CA ASP A 161 -1.07 16.78 11.14
C ASP A 161 -1.41 16.69 9.63
N ALA A 162 -0.44 16.33 8.79
CA ALA A 162 -0.65 16.13 7.36
C ALA A 162 -1.67 14.98 7.10
N PRO A 163 -2.61 15.16 6.16
CA PRO A 163 -3.68 14.21 5.91
C PRO A 163 -3.23 13.05 5.01
N HIS A 164 -2.29 12.23 5.49
CA HIS A 164 -1.69 11.15 4.70
C HIS A 164 -2.61 9.94 4.47
N TRP A 165 -3.80 9.88 5.10
CA TRP A 165 -4.65 8.69 5.05
C TRP A 165 -5.82 8.87 4.10
N SER A 166 -5.82 8.15 2.98
CA SER A 166 -6.91 8.18 1.99
C SER A 166 -7.90 7.06 2.29
N TRP A 167 -9.15 7.41 2.56
CA TRP A 167 -10.22 6.43 2.76
C TRP A 167 -11.57 7.06 2.45
N ASP A 168 -12.43 6.35 1.73
CA ASP A 168 -13.82 6.76 1.47
C ASP A 168 -13.90 8.19 0.87
N ASP A 169 -13.08 8.44 -0.15
CA ASP A 169 -12.89 9.71 -0.88
C ASP A 169 -12.44 10.91 -0.04
N GLN A 170 -11.81 10.64 1.10
CA GLN A 170 -11.31 11.67 2.00
C GLN A 170 -9.83 11.48 2.30
N ASP A 171 -9.12 12.60 2.40
CA ASP A 171 -7.78 12.66 2.95
C ASP A 171 -7.90 13.06 4.43
N LEU A 172 -7.47 12.18 5.31
CA LEU A 172 -7.75 12.21 6.75
C LEU A 172 -6.45 12.24 7.55
N SER A 173 -6.51 12.75 8.78
CA SER A 173 -5.47 12.46 9.78
C SER A 173 -5.63 11.03 10.31
N LEU A 174 -4.55 10.46 10.85
CA LEU A 174 -4.57 9.14 11.50
C LEU A 174 -5.67 9.04 12.56
N SER A 175 -5.78 10.06 13.42
CA SER A 175 -6.77 10.08 14.50
C SER A 175 -8.21 10.09 13.97
N THR A 176 -8.46 10.79 12.87
CA THR A 176 -9.78 10.86 12.24
C THR A 176 -10.15 9.54 11.58
N LEU A 177 -9.20 8.93 10.86
CA LEU A 177 -9.40 7.62 10.25
C LEU A 177 -9.75 6.56 11.29
N ILE A 178 -9.00 6.49 12.40
CA ILE A 178 -9.28 5.58 13.52
C ILE A 178 -10.68 5.83 14.09
N HIS A 179 -11.03 7.09 14.34
CA HIS A 179 -12.31 7.41 14.98
C HIS A 179 -13.52 7.08 14.12
N LEU A 180 -13.47 7.42 12.82
CA LEU A 180 -14.61 7.28 11.92
C LEU A 180 -14.74 5.86 11.35
N TYR A 181 -13.63 5.21 11.04
CA TYR A 181 -13.63 3.95 10.28
C TYR A 181 -13.06 2.76 11.07
N GLY A 182 -12.43 2.99 12.22
CA GLY A 182 -11.77 1.93 13.00
C GLY A 182 -10.53 1.33 12.33
N GLN A 183 -10.11 1.90 11.20
CA GLN A 183 -8.86 1.57 10.51
C GLN A 183 -7.67 2.09 11.33
N GLU A 184 -6.50 1.49 11.14
CA GLU A 184 -5.27 1.82 11.87
C GLU A 184 -5.40 1.64 13.39
N SER A 185 -6.29 0.76 13.84
CA SER A 185 -6.37 0.37 15.25
C SER A 185 -5.00 -0.17 15.70
N GLY A 186 -4.49 0.32 16.82
CA GLY A 186 -3.16 -0.07 17.35
C GLY A 186 -1.98 0.65 16.69
N SER A 187 -2.20 1.38 15.59
CA SER A 187 -1.14 2.13 14.92
C SER A 187 -0.71 3.35 15.73
N VAL A 188 0.59 3.67 15.65
CA VAL A 188 1.21 4.72 16.46
C VAL A 188 2.19 5.56 15.65
N PHE A 189 2.38 6.80 16.09
CA PHE A 189 3.51 7.61 15.63
C PHE A 189 4.78 7.35 16.46
N VAL A 190 5.93 7.45 15.81
CA VAL A 190 7.25 7.45 16.44
C VAL A 190 8.05 8.69 16.02
N ASP A 191 9.07 9.04 16.81
CA ASP A 191 9.95 10.18 16.52
C ASP A 191 11.06 9.84 15.51
N THR A 192 11.42 8.56 15.43
CA THR A 192 12.41 8.03 14.49
C THR A 192 12.02 6.62 14.06
N LEU A 193 12.40 6.21 12.85
CA LEU A 193 12.30 4.81 12.42
C LEU A 193 13.66 4.13 12.58
N ALA A 194 13.69 3.06 13.36
CA ALA A 194 14.83 2.14 13.37
C ALA A 194 14.75 1.24 12.13
N TYR A 195 15.74 1.39 11.24
CA TYR A 195 15.99 0.59 10.05
C TYR A 195 16.84 -0.63 10.38
#